data_AF-A0A3M2HJ39-F1
#
_entry.id   AF-A0A3M2HJ39-F1
#
_cell.length_a   1.000
_cell.length_b   1.000
_cell.length_c   1.000
_cell.angle_alpha   90.00
_cell.angle_beta   90.00
_cell.angle_gamma   90.00
#
_symmetry.space_group_name_H-M   'P 1'
#
loop_
_entity.id
_entity.type
_entity.pdbx_description
1 polymer ?
#
loop_
_entity_poly.entity_id
_entity_poly.type
_entity_poly.pdbx_seq_one_letter_code
_entity_poly.pdbx_strand_id
1 'polypeptide(L)' 'LHRDELAEQYGFTGIALPALFLKREDRVELWIDAKEINATPTLDALKRLISERIAAIGVGA' A
#
# COMPACT_ATOMS: atom_id res chain seq x y z
N LEU A 1 -3.94 6.00 -10.50
CA LEU A 1 -2.50 6.28 -10.62
C LEU A 1 -1.90 5.24 -11.55
N HIS A 2 -1.64 5.64 -12.79
CA HIS A 2 -0.81 4.88 -13.69
C HIS A 2 0.64 4.88 -13.16
N ARG A 3 1.44 3.88 -13.54
CA ARG A 3 2.83 3.71 -13.05
C ARG A 3 3.66 4.99 -13.18
N ASP A 4 3.45 5.71 -14.28
CA ASP A 4 4.21 6.90 -14.63
C ASP A 4 3.82 8.10 -13.73
N GLU A 5 2.53 8.24 -13.41
CA GLU A 5 2.03 9.26 -12.48
C GLU A 5 2.53 9.05 -11.05
N LEU A 6 2.74 7.80 -10.62
CA LEU A 6 3.26 7.46 -9.29
C LEU A 6 4.74 7.85 -9.15
N ALA A 7 5.53 7.63 -10.21
CA ALA A 7 6.91 8.06 -10.28
C ALA A 7 7.03 9.59 -10.33
N GLU A 8 6.14 10.25 -11.09
CA GLU A 8 6.16 11.69 -11.29
C GLU A 8 5.67 12.48 -10.07
N GLN A 9 4.60 12.03 -9.40
CA GLN A 9 4.05 12.74 -8.23
C GLN A 9 4.74 12.41 -6.91
N TYR A 10 5.31 11.21 -6.77
CA TYR A 10 5.80 10.73 -5.47
C TYR A 10 7.25 10.22 -5.51
N GLY A 11 7.93 10.27 -6.67
CA GLY A 11 9.34 9.88 -6.79
C GLY A 11 9.59 8.37 -6.67
N PHE A 12 8.55 7.54 -6.63
CA PHE A 12 8.69 6.10 -6.52
C PHE A 12 9.12 5.49 -7.85
N THR A 13 10.41 5.17 -7.98
CA THR A 13 10.96 4.41 -9.10
C THR A 13 11.36 3.01 -8.60
N GLY A 14 10.95 1.96 -9.32
CA GLY A 14 11.34 0.58 -9.00
C GLY A 14 10.45 -0.21 -8.04
N ILE A 15 9.28 0.32 -7.63
CA ILE A 15 8.31 -0.48 -6.85
C ILE A 15 7.57 -1.45 -7.77
N ALA A 16 7.61 -2.73 -7.42
CA ALA A 16 6.82 -3.76 -8.09
C ALA A 16 5.33 -3.54 -7.82
N LEU A 17 4.53 -3.55 -8.88
CA LEU A 17 3.06 -3.46 -8.81
C LEU A 17 2.45 -4.88 -8.85
N PRO A 18 1.27 -5.10 -8.24
CA PRO A 18 0.41 -4.12 -7.55
C PRO A 18 1.01 -3.65 -6.21
N ALA A 19 0.67 -2.44 -5.76
CA ALA A 19 1.11 -1.92 -4.46
C ALA A 19 0.03 -1.00 -3.86
N LEU A 20 -0.04 -0.96 -2.53
CA LEU A 20 -0.87 -0.03 -1.77
C LEU A 20 0.03 0.98 -1.08
N PHE A 21 -0.40 2.24 -1.11
CA PHE A 21 0.34 3.34 -0.53
C PHE A 21 -0.51 4.03 0.54
N LEU A 22 0.13 4.48 1.61
CA LEU A 22 -0.51 5.28 2.63
C LEU A 22 -0.15 6.75 2.38
N LYS A 23 -1.17 7.59 2.30
CA LYS A 23 -0.99 9.04 2.26
C LYS A 23 -1.05 9.58 3.69
N ARG A 24 0.06 10.13 4.17
CA ARG A 24 0.17 10.86 5.44
C ARG A 24 0.50 12.31 5.14
N GLU A 25 -0.48 13.20 5.35
CA GLU A 25 -0.35 14.65 5.13
C GLU A 25 0.34 15.00 3.80
N ASP A 26 1.64 15.31 3.84
CA ASP A 26 2.44 15.74 2.69
C ASP A 26 3.29 14.62 2.05
N ARG A 27 3.16 13.39 2.52
CA ARG A 27 3.95 12.25 2.04
C ARG A 27 3.09 11.05 1.69
N VAL A 28 3.53 10.33 0.67
CA VAL A 28 3.01 9.01 0.35
C VAL A 28 4.12 8.02 0.64
N GLU A 29 3.79 6.98 1.38
CA GLU A 29 4.71 5.88 1.72
C GLU A 29 4.17 4.56 1.18
N LEU A 30 5.07 3.69 0.71
CA LEU A 30 4.70 2.33 0.35
C LEU A 30 4.21 1.62 1.61
N TRP A 31 2.97 1.13 1.57
CA TRP A 31 2.34 0.51 2.71
C TRP A 31 2.29 -1.00 2.56
N ILE A 32 1.82 -1.51 1.42
CA ILE A 32 1.80 -2.95 1.11
C ILE A 32 2.36 -3.13 -0.29
N ASP A 33 3.39 -3.96 -0.42
CA ASP A 33 4.05 -4.21 -1.69
C ASP A 33 3.41 -5.35 -2.50
N ALA A 34 3.88 -5.56 -3.73
CA ALA A 34 3.39 -6.63 -4.59
C ALA A 34 3.64 -8.03 -4.01
N LYS A 35 4.70 -8.22 -3.24
CA LYS A 35 5.03 -9.52 -2.65
C LYS A 35 3.98 -9.89 -1.60
N GLU A 36 3.61 -8.94 -0.75
CA GLU A 36 2.57 -9.11 0.26
C GLU A 36 1.19 -9.32 -0.38
N ILE A 37 0.84 -8.53 -1.41
CA ILE A 37 -0.44 -8.69 -2.12
C ILE A 37 -0.49 -10.05 -2.81
N ASN A 38 0.54 -10.44 -3.54
CA ASN A 38 0.58 -11.73 -4.24
C ASN A 38 0.68 -12.93 -3.31
N ALA A 39 1.11 -12.72 -2.05
CA ALA A 39 1.06 -13.75 -1.01
C ALA A 39 -0.36 -13.95 -0.44
N THR A 40 -1.32 -13.08 -0.76
CA THR A 40 -2.72 -13.26 -0.39
C THR A 40 -3.48 -13.99 -1.51
N PRO A 41 -3.89 -15.26 -1.29
CA PRO A 41 -4.47 -16.09 -2.36
C PRO A 41 -5.94 -15.75 -2.65
N THR A 42 -6.60 -15.01 -1.75
CA THR A 42 -8.01 -14.65 -1.87
C THR A 42 -8.24 -13.17 -1.56
N LEU A 43 -9.31 -12.62 -2.13
CA LEU A 43 -9.72 -11.25 -1.85
C LEU A 43 -10.02 -11.04 -0.36
N ASP A 44 -10.57 -12.04 0.33
CA ASP A 44 -10.85 -11.94 1.76
C ASP A 44 -9.57 -11.93 2.61
N ALA A 45 -8.53 -12.68 2.20
CA ALA A 45 -7.22 -12.60 2.84
C ALA A 45 -6.60 -11.20 2.66
N LEU A 46 -6.72 -10.61 1.47
CA LEU A 46 -6.27 -9.24 1.22
C LEU A 46 -7.04 -8.22 2.07
N LYS A 47 -8.38 -8.33 2.14
CA LYS A 47 -9.20 -7.46 3.00
C LYS A 47 -8.80 -7.56 4.47
N ARG A 48 -8.51 -8.78 4.94
CA ARG A 48 -8.08 -9.01 6.32
C ARG A 48 -6.72 -8.37 6.60
N LEU A 49 -5.74 -8.57 5.73
CA LEU A 49 -4.43 -7.92 5.81
C LEU A 49 -4.55 -6.39 5.90
N ILE A 50 -5.37 -5.80 5.03
CA ILE A 50 -5.62 -4.35 5.03
C ILE A 50 -6.27 -3.93 6.35
N SER A 51 -7.31 -4.65 6.81
CA SER A 51 -8.06 -4.32 8.03
C SER A 51 -7.16 -4.38 9.28
N GLU A 52 -6.33 -5.43 9.39
CA GLU A 52 -5.38 -5.59 10.49
C GLU A 52 -4.35 -4.46 10.53
N ARG A 53 -3.81 -4.07 9.37
CA ARG A 53 -2.88 -2.93 9.29
C ARG A 53 -3.56 -1.58 9.56
N ILE A 54 -4.82 -1.36 9.14
CA ILE A 54 -5.58 -0.15 9.48
C ILE A 54 -5.77 -0.06 11.00
N ALA A 55 -6.16 -1.16 11.64
CA ALA A 55 -6.33 -1.20 13.10
C ALA A 55 -5.02 -0.85 13.82
N ALA A 56 -3.88 -1.33 13.31
CA ALA A 56 -2.56 -0.97 13.85
C ALA A 56 -2.19 0.52 13.68
N ILE A 57 -2.77 1.22 12.71
CA ILE A 57 -2.60 2.67 12.51
C ILE A 57 -3.57 3.47 13.39
N GLY A 58 -4.78 2.94 13.64
CA GLY A 58 -5.88 3.63 14.31
C GLY A 58 -6.00 3.42 15.83
N VAL A 59 -5.20 2.56 16.45
CA VAL A 59 -5.19 2.36 17.91
C VAL A 59 -3.91 2.97 18.49
N GLY A 60 -3.93 4.29 18.61
CA GLY A 60 -2.84 5.10 19.14
C GLY A 60 -3.30 6.53 19.45
N ALA A 61 -4.53 6.66 19.99
CA ALA A 61 -5.09 7.90 20.52
C ALA A 61 -5.80 7.60 21.84
#